data_AF-A0A358E3R7-F1
#
_entry.id   AF-A0A358E3R7-F1
#
_cell.length_a   1.000
_cell.length_b   1.000
_cell.length_c   1.000
_cell.angle_alpha   90.00
_cell.angle_beta   90.00
_cell.angle_gamma   90.00
#
_symmetry.space_group_name_H-M   'P 1'
#
loop_
_entity.id
_entity.type
_entity.pdbx_description
1 polymer ?
#
loop_
_entity_poly.entity_id
_entity_poly.type
_entity_poly.pdbx_seq_one_letter_code
_entity_poly.pdbx_strand_id
1 'polypeptide(L)'
;SYYDYYQPEAYVPSTDTFIEKDASINDHIEQMRLSATKALMERRDVVIVASVSAIYGLGDPESYMKMLLHLRQGDTMDQRDILRRLAELQYKRNDLAFERGTFRVRGDVIDIFPADAEKQAVRVELFDDEIDKISLFDPLTGAVDKSVVRATVFPKTHYVTPREKILDAIERIKGELKERKAQLQQANKLLEEQRISQRTQFDIEMMMELGYCSGIENYSRYLSGRAPGEPPPTLLDYFPADGLMFIDESHVTVSQVGAMYKGDRSRKETLVEFGFRLPSALDNRPLKFDEFEQICPQTIYVSATPGEYELNKTQGDIVEQVVRPTGLLDPEIEVRPVATQVDDVLSEIQKRVKVDERVLITTLTKRMAEDLSEYLNEHGVKVRYLHSDIDTVERIEIIRDLRIGKFDVLVGINLLREGLDMPEVSLVAILDADKEGFLRAERSLIQTIGRAARHINGRAILYADSITKSMRKAMDETGRRRQKQIEHNTANNITPMRLNKPITDIMDLGEGAHPASGKVRLRKVEEKKKQQKAASATDLMDQIAELEKQMFNYARELEFEKAASLRDDIEALRKQVVALS
;
A
#
# COMPACT_ATOMS: atom_id res chain seq x y z
N SER A 1 -2.87 -1.69 -3.62
CA SER A 1 -4.31 -1.57 -3.92
C SER A 1 -4.60 -0.11 -4.17
N TYR A 2 -5.37 0.26 -5.20
CA TYR A 2 -5.80 1.65 -5.45
C TYR A 2 -7.16 1.97 -4.83
N TYR A 3 -7.66 1.07 -3.98
CA TYR A 3 -8.94 1.22 -3.33
C TYR A 3 -8.74 1.75 -1.91
N ASP A 4 -9.40 2.86 -1.56
CA ASP A 4 -9.53 3.31 -0.16
C ASP A 4 -10.46 2.38 0.62
N TYR A 5 -11.51 1.91 -0.07
CA TYR A 5 -12.42 0.89 0.42
C TYR A 5 -12.61 -0.14 -0.68
N TYR A 6 -12.55 -1.43 -0.32
CA TYR A 6 -12.76 -2.51 -1.27
C TYR A 6 -13.55 -3.65 -0.63
N GLN A 7 -14.76 -3.85 -1.13
CA GLN A 7 -15.59 -5.00 -0.87
C GLN A 7 -15.62 -5.88 -2.14
N PRO A 8 -15.03 -7.07 -2.10
CA PRO A 8 -15.05 -7.96 -3.25
C PRO A 8 -16.46 -8.50 -3.51
N GLU A 9 -16.77 -8.75 -4.79
CA GLU A 9 -17.94 -9.56 -5.16
C GLU A 9 -17.86 -10.93 -4.48
N ALA A 10 -18.92 -11.34 -3.79
CA ALA A 10 -18.99 -12.61 -3.10
C ALA A 10 -20.43 -13.13 -3.06
N TYR A 11 -20.59 -14.43 -2.88
CA TYR A 11 -21.88 -15.05 -2.64
C TYR A 11 -21.77 -15.93 -1.42
N VAL A 12 -22.71 -15.80 -0.49
CA VAL A 12 -22.77 -16.56 0.77
C VAL A 12 -23.94 -17.54 0.67
N PRO A 13 -23.70 -18.83 0.35
CA PRO A 13 -24.77 -19.80 0.11
C PRO A 13 -25.68 -20.03 1.32
N SER A 14 -25.12 -19.95 2.54
CA SER A 14 -25.87 -20.20 3.79
C SER A 14 -26.98 -19.18 4.05
N THR A 15 -26.84 -17.96 3.53
CA THR A 15 -27.83 -16.87 3.70
C THR A 15 -28.44 -16.42 2.37
N ASP A 16 -28.14 -17.13 1.28
CA ASP A 16 -28.51 -16.77 -0.11
C ASP A 16 -28.24 -15.28 -0.42
N THR A 17 -27.12 -14.75 0.08
CA THR A 17 -26.81 -13.33 -0.02
C THR A 17 -25.75 -13.10 -1.08
N PHE A 18 -26.10 -12.35 -2.12
CA PHE A 18 -25.14 -11.82 -3.07
C PHE A 18 -24.61 -10.46 -2.58
N ILE A 19 -23.29 -10.37 -2.48
CA ILE A 19 -22.58 -9.17 -2.09
C ILE A 19 -22.02 -8.56 -3.37
N GLU A 20 -22.55 -7.38 -3.74
CA GLU A 20 -22.05 -6.62 -4.87
C GLU A 20 -20.63 -6.12 -4.62
N LYS A 21 -19.89 -5.92 -5.71
CA LYS A 21 -18.60 -5.24 -5.66
C LYS A 21 -18.86 -3.78 -5.32
N ASP A 22 -18.41 -3.35 -4.16
CA ASP A 22 -18.40 -1.95 -3.77
C ASP A 22 -16.96 -1.52 -3.52
N ALA A 23 -16.56 -0.41 -4.12
CA ALA A 23 -15.19 0.04 -4.01
C ALA A 23 -15.08 1.54 -4.26
N SER A 24 -14.31 2.21 -3.41
CA SER A 24 -13.88 3.59 -3.62
C SER A 24 -12.45 3.59 -4.16
N ILE A 25 -12.24 4.23 -5.30
CA ILE A 25 -10.92 4.35 -5.93
C ILE A 25 -10.25 5.63 -5.42
N ASN A 26 -9.01 5.48 -4.96
CA ASN A 26 -8.14 6.60 -4.66
C ASN A 26 -7.45 7.05 -5.95
N ASP A 27 -7.86 8.21 -6.47
CA ASP A 27 -7.31 8.78 -7.72
C ASP A 27 -5.81 9.03 -7.64
N HIS A 28 -5.28 9.33 -6.45
CA HIS A 28 -3.84 9.54 -6.28
C HIS A 28 -3.07 8.22 -6.38
N ILE A 29 -3.56 7.14 -5.76
CA ILE A 29 -2.91 5.83 -5.86
C ILE A 29 -3.01 5.27 -7.28
N GLU A 30 -4.14 5.45 -7.97
CA GLU A 30 -4.26 5.02 -9.36
C GLU A 30 -3.28 5.77 -10.27
N GLN A 31 -3.11 7.08 -10.07
CA GLN A 31 -2.07 7.83 -10.78
C GLN A 31 -0.66 7.32 -10.44
N MET A 32 -0.35 7.02 -9.17
CA MET A 32 0.95 6.43 -8.80
C MET A 32 1.19 5.07 -9.48
N ARG A 33 0.16 4.24 -9.63
CA ARG A 33 0.25 2.96 -10.34
C ARG A 33 0.56 3.14 -11.82
N LEU A 34 -0.13 4.07 -12.48
CA LEU A 34 0.12 4.39 -13.90
C LEU A 34 1.53 4.96 -14.08
N SER A 35 1.95 5.86 -13.18
CA SER A 35 3.30 6.43 -13.15
C SER A 35 4.37 5.35 -12.97
N ALA A 36 4.14 4.36 -12.09
CA ALA A 36 5.06 3.25 -11.88
C ALA A 36 5.25 2.40 -13.15
N THR A 37 4.16 2.02 -13.82
CA THR A 37 4.25 1.26 -15.08
C THR A 37 4.88 2.05 -16.22
N LYS A 38 4.58 3.36 -16.30
CA LYS A 38 5.22 4.25 -17.27
C LYS A 38 6.72 4.36 -17.02
N ALA A 39 7.14 4.54 -15.76
CA ALA A 39 8.54 4.68 -15.41
C ALA A 39 9.35 3.44 -15.85
N LEU A 40 8.82 2.23 -15.64
CA LEU A 40 9.45 0.98 -16.10
C LEU A 40 9.62 0.92 -17.62
N MET A 41 8.71 1.55 -18.39
CA MET A 41 8.77 1.58 -19.85
C MET A 41 9.72 2.66 -20.39
N GLU A 42 9.84 3.79 -19.68
CA GLU A 42 10.60 4.95 -20.17
C GLU A 42 12.08 4.94 -19.73
N ARG A 43 12.41 4.35 -18.57
CA ARG A 43 13.76 4.44 -17.99
C ARG A 43 14.14 3.22 -17.15
N ARG A 44 15.43 3.06 -16.85
CA ARG A 44 15.98 1.94 -16.06
C ARG A 44 16.25 2.26 -14.59
N ASP A 45 16.39 3.54 -14.25
CA ASP A 45 16.61 4.06 -12.90
C ASP A 45 15.29 4.14 -12.11
N VAL A 46 14.64 2.98 -11.91
CA VAL A 46 13.31 2.88 -11.31
C VAL A 46 13.35 2.01 -10.06
N VAL A 47 12.85 2.55 -8.95
CA VAL A 47 12.58 1.80 -7.73
C VAL A 47 11.08 1.87 -7.48
N ILE A 48 10.44 0.70 -7.37
CA ILE A 48 9.01 0.60 -7.06
C ILE A 48 8.87 -0.09 -5.70
N VAL A 49 8.18 0.59 -4.80
CA VAL A 49 7.68 -0.01 -3.56
C VAL A 49 6.25 -0.46 -3.82
N ALA A 50 6.01 -1.76 -3.75
CA ALA A 50 4.70 -2.34 -4.01
C ALA A 50 4.29 -3.29 -2.89
N SER A 51 3.00 -3.31 -2.58
CA SER A 51 2.41 -4.38 -1.77
C SER A 51 2.17 -5.63 -2.63
N VAL A 52 1.56 -6.66 -2.06
CA VAL A 52 1.12 -7.87 -2.78
C VAL A 52 0.23 -7.59 -3.99
N SER A 53 -0.24 -6.35 -4.22
CA SER A 53 -0.85 -5.99 -5.50
C SER A 53 0.07 -6.16 -6.72
N ALA A 54 1.39 -6.28 -6.52
CA ALA A 54 2.33 -6.57 -7.61
C ALA A 54 2.07 -7.92 -8.30
N ILE A 55 1.51 -8.90 -7.58
CA ILE A 55 1.20 -10.24 -8.11
C ILE A 55 -0.24 -10.38 -8.64
N TYR A 56 -1.02 -9.29 -8.62
CA TYR A 56 -2.38 -9.27 -9.16
C TYR A 56 -2.37 -8.94 -10.65
N GLY A 57 -3.38 -9.43 -11.35
CA GLY A 57 -3.57 -9.22 -12.79
C GLY A 57 -3.54 -7.74 -13.16
N LEU A 58 -2.76 -7.41 -14.18
CA LEU A 58 -2.63 -6.11 -14.81
C LEU A 58 -2.85 -6.29 -16.32
N GLY A 59 -2.98 -5.18 -17.05
CA GLY A 59 -3.00 -5.23 -18.51
C GLY A 59 -1.74 -5.86 -19.07
N ASP A 60 -1.88 -6.59 -20.16
CA ASP A 60 -0.75 -7.11 -20.93
C ASP A 60 0.16 -5.95 -21.39
N PRO A 61 1.48 -5.96 -21.08
CA PRO A 61 2.38 -4.86 -21.39
C PRO A 61 2.40 -4.51 -22.89
N GLU A 62 2.42 -5.51 -23.77
CA GLU A 62 2.44 -5.28 -25.22
C GLU A 62 1.16 -4.61 -25.71
N SER A 63 0.01 -5.05 -25.19
CA SER A 63 -1.29 -4.48 -25.51
C SER A 63 -1.39 -3.04 -25.00
N TYR A 64 -0.88 -2.78 -23.79
CA TYR A 64 -0.83 -1.45 -23.20
C TYR A 64 0.06 -0.52 -24.04
N MET A 65 1.25 -0.97 -24.49
CA MET A 65 2.14 -0.21 -25.35
C MET A 65 1.53 0.10 -26.72
N LYS A 66 0.78 -0.84 -27.31
CA LYS A 66 0.07 -0.62 -28.59
C LYS A 66 -1.00 0.46 -28.50
N MET A 67 -1.48 0.76 -27.30
CA MET A 67 -2.53 1.75 -27.11
C MET A 67 -2.00 3.19 -27.04
N LEU A 68 -0.71 3.39 -26.78
CA LEU A 68 -0.08 4.71 -26.59
C LEU A 68 -0.40 5.67 -27.73
N LEU A 69 -0.76 6.91 -27.38
CA LEU A 69 -0.90 8.00 -28.33
C LEU A 69 0.41 8.78 -28.34
N HIS A 70 1.16 8.65 -29.44
CA HIS A 70 2.34 9.46 -29.69
C HIS A 70 1.94 10.73 -30.45
N LEU A 71 2.38 11.87 -29.93
CA LEU A 71 2.19 13.18 -30.53
C LEU A 71 3.58 13.77 -30.79
N ARG A 72 3.85 14.18 -32.01
CA ARG A 72 5.09 14.84 -32.37
C ARG A 72 4.80 16.07 -33.21
N GLN A 73 5.55 17.13 -32.94
CA GLN A 73 5.51 18.33 -33.74
C GLN A 73 5.85 18.02 -35.21
N GLY A 74 5.01 18.51 -36.13
CA GLY A 74 5.10 18.28 -37.58
C GLY A 74 4.42 17.01 -38.09
N ASP A 75 3.84 16.18 -37.22
CA ASP A 75 3.07 15.02 -37.67
C ASP A 75 1.71 15.47 -38.25
N THR A 76 1.30 14.85 -39.35
CA THR A 76 -0.01 15.06 -39.97
C THR A 76 -1.06 14.24 -39.22
N MET A 77 -1.79 14.86 -38.30
CA MET A 77 -2.88 14.25 -37.53
C MET A 77 -4.03 15.24 -37.41
N ASP A 78 -5.20 14.86 -37.93
CA ASP A 78 -6.39 15.70 -37.80
C ASP A 78 -6.89 15.73 -36.35
N GLN A 79 -7.67 16.76 -36.02
CA GLN A 79 -8.25 16.89 -34.68
C GLN A 79 -9.10 15.67 -34.29
N ARG A 80 -9.93 15.16 -35.21
CA ARG A 80 -10.93 14.13 -34.92
C ARG A 80 -10.30 12.79 -34.57
N ASP A 81 -9.18 12.47 -35.19
CA ASP A 81 -8.40 11.26 -34.97
C ASP A 81 -7.71 11.31 -33.61
N ILE A 82 -7.16 12.47 -33.21
CA ILE A 82 -6.65 12.67 -31.84
C ILE A 82 -7.78 12.45 -30.81
N LEU A 83 -8.96 13.05 -31.02
CA LEU A 83 -10.09 12.89 -30.09
C LEU A 83 -10.59 11.45 -30.01
N ARG A 84 -10.67 10.75 -31.16
CA ARG A 84 -11.05 9.34 -31.21
C ARG A 84 -10.04 8.49 -30.45
N ARG A 85 -8.75 8.74 -30.66
CA ARG A 85 -7.68 8.00 -29.98
C ARG A 85 -7.70 8.24 -28.46
N LEU A 86 -7.97 9.47 -28.00
CA LEU A 86 -8.14 9.77 -26.58
C LEU A 86 -9.36 9.04 -25.98
N ALA A 87 -10.47 8.95 -26.70
CA ALA A 87 -11.63 8.17 -26.27
C ALA A 87 -11.32 6.67 -26.17
N GLU A 88 -10.57 6.10 -27.11
CA GLU A 88 -10.10 4.72 -27.05
C GLU A 88 -9.15 4.46 -25.87
N LEU A 89 -8.36 5.47 -25.49
CA LEU A 89 -7.55 5.49 -24.27
C LEU A 89 -8.36 5.67 -22.97
N GLN A 90 -9.70 5.72 -23.07
CA GLN A 90 -10.65 5.91 -21.97
C GLN A 90 -10.61 7.30 -21.33
N TYR A 91 -10.11 8.31 -22.04
CA TYR A 91 -10.21 9.69 -21.60
C TYR A 91 -11.61 10.25 -21.86
N LYS A 92 -12.09 11.08 -20.94
CA LYS A 92 -13.41 11.73 -21.08
C LYS A 92 -13.24 13.16 -21.57
N ARG A 93 -14.05 13.57 -22.54
CA ARG A 93 -14.13 15.00 -22.90
C ARG A 93 -14.84 15.76 -21.78
N ASN A 94 -14.18 16.78 -21.23
CA ASN A 94 -14.78 17.65 -20.22
C ASN A 94 -14.26 19.09 -20.37
N ASP A 95 -15.07 19.92 -21.03
CA ASP A 95 -14.72 21.31 -21.30
C ASP A 95 -14.87 22.22 -20.06
N LEU A 96 -15.61 21.77 -19.03
CA LEU A 96 -15.92 22.53 -17.81
C LEU A 96 -14.95 22.23 -16.66
N ALA A 97 -14.69 20.95 -16.37
CA ALA A 97 -13.78 20.52 -15.31
C ALA A 97 -12.60 19.76 -15.94
N PHE A 98 -11.44 20.40 -15.90
CA PHE A 98 -10.21 19.85 -16.48
C PHE A 98 -9.43 19.12 -15.37
N GLU A 99 -9.56 17.79 -15.35
CA GLU A 99 -9.08 16.88 -14.32
C GLU A 99 -8.27 15.76 -14.97
N ARG A 100 -7.52 14.98 -14.18
CA ARG A 100 -6.73 13.87 -14.72
C ARG A 100 -7.60 12.87 -15.47
N GLY A 101 -7.11 12.39 -16.62
CA GLY A 101 -7.87 11.47 -17.47
C GLY A 101 -9.00 12.16 -18.26
N THR A 102 -8.98 13.49 -18.37
CA THR A 102 -9.88 14.24 -19.25
C THR A 102 -9.12 15.02 -20.32
N PHE A 103 -9.84 15.40 -21.37
CA PHE A 103 -9.35 16.34 -22.39
C PHE A 103 -10.44 17.38 -22.69
N ARG A 104 -10.03 18.54 -23.20
CA ARG A 104 -10.92 19.61 -23.67
C ARG A 104 -10.44 20.18 -24.98
N VAL A 105 -11.37 20.74 -25.75
CA VAL A 105 -11.08 21.25 -27.10
C VAL A 105 -11.52 22.71 -27.21
N ARG A 106 -10.62 23.57 -27.67
CA ARG A 106 -10.87 25.02 -27.88
C ARG A 106 -10.32 25.44 -29.23
N GLY A 107 -11.17 25.42 -30.26
CA GLY A 107 -10.72 25.64 -31.64
C GLY A 107 -9.71 24.57 -32.04
N ASP A 108 -8.52 24.99 -32.42
CA ASP A 108 -7.42 24.11 -32.86
C ASP A 108 -6.51 23.66 -31.71
N VAL A 109 -6.87 24.00 -30.47
CA VAL A 109 -6.13 23.63 -29.26
C VAL A 109 -6.82 22.47 -28.55
N ILE A 110 -6.06 21.39 -28.35
CA ILE A 110 -6.46 20.23 -27.55
C ILE A 110 -5.63 20.22 -26.27
N ASP A 111 -6.29 20.42 -25.14
CA ASP A 111 -5.67 20.26 -23.81
C ASP A 111 -5.99 18.86 -23.30
N ILE A 112 -4.96 18.09 -22.93
CA ILE A 112 -5.05 16.72 -22.43
C ILE A 112 -4.42 16.70 -21.05
N PHE A 113 -5.12 16.19 -20.04
CA PHE A 113 -4.53 15.96 -18.72
C PHE A 113 -4.25 14.46 -18.54
N PRO A 114 -3.00 13.99 -18.75
CA PRO A 114 -2.70 12.57 -18.68
C PRO A 114 -3.05 11.96 -17.30
N ALA A 115 -3.56 10.73 -17.31
CA ALA A 115 -3.97 10.05 -16.08
C ALA A 115 -2.78 9.71 -15.16
N ASP A 116 -1.59 9.52 -15.73
CA ASP A 116 -0.33 9.27 -15.04
C ASP A 116 0.36 10.56 -14.55
N ALA A 117 -0.07 11.74 -15.01
CA ALA A 117 0.63 12.99 -14.76
C ALA A 117 0.54 13.43 -13.29
N GLU A 118 1.68 13.80 -12.73
CA GLU A 118 1.74 14.38 -11.38
C GLU A 118 1.24 15.83 -11.36
N LYS A 119 1.73 16.67 -12.28
CA LYS A 119 1.45 18.12 -12.26
C LYS A 119 1.03 18.69 -13.60
N GLN A 120 1.67 18.26 -14.68
CA GLN A 120 1.59 18.95 -15.97
C GLN A 120 0.58 18.29 -16.91
N ALA A 121 -0.19 19.14 -17.59
CA ALA A 121 -1.03 18.76 -18.71
C ALA A 121 -0.28 19.00 -20.04
N VAL A 122 -0.76 18.37 -21.11
CA VAL A 122 -0.22 18.48 -22.46
C VAL A 122 -1.19 19.30 -23.30
N ARG A 123 -0.70 20.39 -23.90
CA ARG A 123 -1.40 21.19 -24.89
C ARG A 123 -0.87 20.85 -26.28
N VAL A 124 -1.77 20.52 -27.18
CA VAL A 124 -1.51 20.26 -28.61
C VAL A 124 -2.19 21.35 -29.40
N GLU A 125 -1.42 22.15 -30.13
CA GLU A 125 -1.90 23.20 -31.03
C GLU A 125 -1.78 22.67 -32.46
N LEU A 126 -2.89 22.68 -33.19
CA LEU A 126 -2.98 22.24 -34.58
C LEU A 126 -2.97 23.44 -35.52
N PHE A 127 -2.44 23.24 -36.72
CA PHE A 127 -2.61 24.12 -37.87
C PHE A 127 -3.12 23.27 -39.03
N ASP A 128 -4.40 23.44 -39.38
CA ASP A 128 -5.14 22.52 -40.25
C ASP A 128 -5.03 21.05 -39.76
N ASP A 129 -4.35 20.19 -40.53
CA ASP A 129 -4.17 18.77 -40.22
C ASP A 129 -2.75 18.45 -39.70
N GLU A 130 -2.00 19.45 -39.23
CA GLU A 130 -0.62 19.31 -38.74
C GLU A 130 -0.50 19.73 -37.26
N ILE A 131 0.28 18.99 -36.47
CA ILE A 131 0.64 19.39 -35.11
C ILE A 131 1.70 20.50 -35.17
N ASP A 132 1.29 21.75 -35.02
CA ASP A 132 2.18 22.91 -35.04
C ASP A 132 3.05 23.01 -33.78
N LYS A 133 2.46 22.76 -32.60
CA LYS A 133 3.17 22.93 -31.33
C LYS A 133 2.62 22.03 -30.23
N ILE A 134 3.54 21.49 -29.42
CA ILE A 134 3.22 20.75 -28.20
C ILE A 134 3.85 21.46 -27.00
N SER A 135 3.05 21.72 -25.96
CA SER A 135 3.51 22.39 -24.74
C SER A 135 3.05 21.67 -23.49
N LEU A 136 3.90 21.62 -22.47
CA LEU A 136 3.54 21.23 -21.12
C LEU A 136 3.12 22.47 -20.35
N PHE A 137 2.00 22.40 -19.65
CA PHE A 137 1.42 23.54 -18.95
C PHE A 137 0.78 23.12 -17.63
N ASP A 138 0.59 24.09 -16.75
CA ASP A 138 -0.13 23.92 -15.49
C ASP A 138 -1.65 23.90 -15.75
N PRO A 139 -2.36 22.79 -15.49
CA PRO A 139 -3.79 22.65 -15.77
C PRO A 139 -4.67 23.64 -15.00
N LEU A 140 -4.18 24.16 -13.86
CA LEU A 140 -4.92 25.06 -12.98
C LEU A 140 -4.80 26.52 -13.42
N THR A 141 -3.57 26.98 -13.66
CA THR A 141 -3.28 28.38 -14.00
C THR A 141 -3.29 28.64 -15.51
N GLY A 142 -3.12 27.59 -16.32
CA GLY A 142 -2.93 27.70 -17.77
C GLY A 142 -1.53 28.17 -18.18
N ALA A 143 -0.62 28.39 -17.23
CA ALA A 143 0.74 28.83 -17.49
C ALA A 143 1.53 27.74 -18.22
N VAL A 144 2.09 28.10 -19.37
CA VAL A 144 2.96 27.20 -20.14
C VAL A 144 4.33 27.15 -19.48
N ASP A 145 4.79 25.94 -19.18
CA ASP A 145 6.11 25.70 -18.60
C ASP A 145 7.17 25.59 -19.70
N LYS A 146 6.99 24.64 -20.62
CA LYS A 146 7.93 24.41 -21.73
C LYS A 146 7.25 23.83 -22.95
N SER A 147 7.80 24.12 -24.12
CA SER A 147 7.44 23.43 -25.37
C SER A 147 8.32 22.20 -25.58
N VAL A 148 7.72 21.14 -26.12
CA VAL A 148 8.37 19.85 -26.34
C VAL A 148 8.15 19.38 -27.78
N VAL A 149 9.12 18.65 -28.34
CA VAL A 149 9.01 18.12 -29.71
C VAL A 149 8.08 16.90 -29.77
N ARG A 150 8.00 16.13 -28.68
CA ARG A 150 7.19 14.92 -28.58
C ARG A 150 6.52 14.85 -27.21
N ALA A 151 5.28 14.37 -27.19
CA ALA A 151 4.58 13.92 -25.99
C ALA A 151 3.97 12.53 -26.25
N THR A 152 3.90 11.71 -25.21
CA THR A 152 3.19 10.43 -25.27
C THR A 152 2.09 10.44 -24.21
N VAL A 153 0.87 10.14 -24.62
CA VAL A 153 -0.28 10.01 -23.73
C VAL A 153 -0.57 8.53 -23.49
N PHE A 154 -0.51 8.13 -22.22
CA PHE A 154 -0.73 6.76 -21.77
C PHE A 154 -2.23 6.50 -21.53
N PRO A 155 -2.70 5.26 -21.68
CA PRO A 155 -4.09 4.89 -21.35
C PRO A 155 -4.47 5.23 -19.91
N LYS A 156 -5.73 5.62 -19.71
CA LYS A 156 -6.25 5.96 -18.37
C LYS A 156 -6.30 4.76 -17.41
N THR A 157 -6.32 3.54 -17.93
CA THR A 157 -6.38 2.31 -17.13
C THR A 157 -5.47 1.24 -17.72
N HIS A 158 -4.97 0.32 -16.90
CA HIS A 158 -4.17 -0.80 -17.38
C HIS A 158 -4.97 -1.79 -18.24
N TYR A 159 -6.31 -1.87 -18.12
CA TYR A 159 -7.12 -2.84 -18.86
C TYR A 159 -7.56 -2.38 -20.26
N VAL A 160 -6.99 -1.28 -20.77
CA VAL A 160 -7.30 -0.82 -22.12
C VAL A 160 -6.79 -1.83 -23.16
N THR A 161 -7.67 -2.24 -24.06
CA THR A 161 -7.42 -3.28 -25.06
C THR A 161 -7.90 -2.80 -26.45
N PRO A 162 -7.19 -3.10 -27.55
CA PRO A 162 -7.65 -2.77 -28.90
C PRO A 162 -9.04 -3.37 -29.24
N ARG A 163 -9.82 -2.66 -30.07
CA ARG A 163 -11.19 -3.07 -30.45
C ARG A 163 -11.25 -4.48 -31.07
N GLU A 164 -10.28 -4.82 -31.92
CA GLU A 164 -10.20 -6.15 -32.56
C GLU A 164 -10.11 -7.27 -31.52
N LYS A 165 -9.26 -7.10 -30.51
CA LYS A 165 -9.12 -8.06 -29.40
C LYS A 165 -10.40 -8.19 -28.57
N ILE A 166 -11.15 -7.10 -28.38
CA ILE A 166 -12.44 -7.14 -27.67
C ILE A 166 -13.45 -7.97 -28.46
N LEU A 167 -13.54 -7.78 -29.78
CA LEU A 167 -14.45 -8.56 -30.64
C LEU A 167 -14.09 -10.05 -30.64
N ASP A 168 -12.80 -10.38 -30.74
CA ASP A 168 -12.33 -11.76 -30.64
C ASP A 168 -12.63 -12.38 -29.27
N ALA A 169 -12.46 -11.61 -28.19
CA ALA A 169 -12.80 -12.04 -26.84
C ALA A 169 -14.30 -12.33 -26.70
N ILE A 170 -15.17 -11.47 -27.25
CA ILE A 170 -16.63 -11.67 -27.22
C ILE A 170 -17.03 -13.00 -27.84
N GLU A 171 -16.46 -13.38 -28.99
CA GLU A 171 -16.78 -14.66 -29.63
C GLU A 171 -16.36 -15.86 -28.77
N ARG A 172 -15.21 -15.78 -28.10
CA ARG A 172 -14.76 -16.81 -27.16
C ARG A 172 -15.63 -16.88 -25.90
N ILE A 173 -16.08 -15.74 -25.38
CA ILE A 173 -16.99 -15.64 -24.23
C ILE A 173 -18.36 -16.25 -24.57
N LYS A 174 -18.90 -15.98 -25.76
CA LYS A 174 -20.14 -16.63 -26.25
C LYS A 174 -19.98 -18.15 -26.32
N GLY A 175 -18.82 -18.64 -26.78
CA GLY A 175 -18.49 -20.06 -26.80
C GLY A 175 -18.54 -20.70 -25.40
N GLU A 176 -17.81 -20.14 -24.44
CA GLU A 176 -17.79 -20.64 -23.05
C GLU A 176 -19.16 -20.54 -22.38
N LEU A 177 -19.90 -19.45 -22.63
CA LEU A 177 -21.26 -19.32 -22.12
C LEU A 177 -22.15 -20.46 -22.62
N LYS A 178 -22.08 -20.81 -23.92
CA LYS A 178 -22.87 -21.91 -24.50
C LYS A 178 -22.56 -23.24 -23.82
N GLU A 179 -21.28 -23.55 -23.63
CA GLU A 179 -20.84 -24.77 -22.93
C GLU A 179 -21.30 -24.78 -21.47
N ARG A 180 -21.14 -23.64 -20.77
CA ARG A 180 -21.54 -23.52 -19.36
C ARG A 180 -23.04 -23.66 -19.17
N LYS A 181 -23.86 -23.09 -20.05
CA LYS A 181 -25.33 -23.28 -20.03
C LYS A 181 -25.70 -24.76 -20.14
N ALA A 182 -25.11 -25.48 -21.09
CA ALA A 182 -25.38 -26.90 -21.29
C ALA A 182 -25.00 -27.74 -20.06
N GLN A 183 -23.86 -27.46 -19.43
CA GLN A 183 -23.43 -28.12 -18.19
C GLN A 183 -24.42 -27.89 -17.04
N LEU A 184 -24.87 -26.64 -16.83
CA LEU A 184 -25.80 -26.30 -15.76
C LEU A 184 -27.19 -26.91 -15.98
N GLN A 185 -27.68 -26.92 -17.22
CA GLN A 185 -28.95 -27.55 -17.58
C GLN A 185 -28.91 -29.07 -17.37
N GLN A 186 -27.82 -29.74 -17.77
CA GLN A 186 -27.65 -31.18 -17.52
C GLN A 186 -27.59 -31.51 -16.03
N ALA A 187 -27.06 -30.61 -15.21
CA ALA A 187 -27.02 -30.73 -13.75
C ALA A 187 -28.33 -30.30 -13.05
N ASN A 188 -29.39 -29.95 -13.79
CA ASN A 188 -30.65 -29.37 -13.28
C ASN A 188 -30.47 -28.08 -12.45
N LYS A 189 -29.37 -27.33 -12.68
CA LYS A 189 -29.07 -26.03 -12.07
C LYS A 189 -29.66 -24.88 -12.90
N LEU A 190 -31.00 -24.83 -12.97
CA LEU A 190 -31.72 -23.91 -13.87
C LEU A 190 -31.61 -22.44 -13.46
N LEU A 191 -31.57 -22.16 -12.15
CA LEU A 191 -31.47 -20.80 -11.63
C LEU A 191 -30.09 -20.20 -11.95
N GLU A 192 -29.04 -20.98 -11.73
CA GLU A 192 -27.66 -20.64 -12.03
C GLU A 192 -27.47 -20.42 -13.53
N GLU A 193 -28.10 -21.25 -14.38
CA GLU A 193 -28.06 -21.08 -15.82
C GLU A 193 -28.72 -19.78 -16.27
N GLN A 194 -29.91 -19.47 -15.78
CA GLN A 194 -30.60 -18.22 -16.09
C GLN A 194 -29.76 -17.01 -15.65
N ARG A 195 -29.17 -17.08 -14.45
CA ARG A 195 -28.34 -16.03 -13.88
C ARG A 195 -27.09 -15.75 -14.72
N ILE A 196 -26.32 -16.78 -15.09
CA ILE A 196 -25.09 -16.60 -15.86
C ILE A 196 -25.40 -16.10 -17.27
N SER A 197 -26.49 -16.59 -17.85
CA SER A 197 -26.99 -16.17 -19.16
C SER A 197 -27.28 -14.68 -19.21
N GLN A 198 -28.09 -14.17 -18.28
CA GLN A 198 -28.48 -12.75 -18.25
C GLN A 198 -27.27 -11.85 -18.04
N ARG A 199 -26.43 -12.15 -17.05
CA ARG A 199 -25.26 -11.32 -16.70
C ARG A 199 -24.24 -11.27 -17.84
N THR A 200 -23.87 -12.43 -18.37
CA THR A 200 -22.87 -12.50 -19.44
C THR A 200 -23.35 -11.82 -20.72
N GLN A 201 -24.65 -11.92 -21.03
CA GLN A 201 -25.20 -11.30 -22.23
C GLN A 201 -25.24 -9.77 -22.12
N PHE A 202 -25.60 -9.24 -20.95
CA PHE A 202 -25.48 -7.81 -20.65
C PHE A 202 -24.02 -7.33 -20.77
N ASP A 203 -23.07 -8.07 -20.18
CA ASP A 203 -21.65 -7.71 -20.29
C ASP A 203 -21.16 -7.71 -21.74
N ILE A 204 -21.61 -8.66 -22.57
CA ILE A 204 -21.30 -8.73 -24.00
C ILE A 204 -21.86 -7.52 -24.76
N GLU A 205 -23.11 -7.12 -24.50
CA GLU A 205 -23.73 -5.95 -25.13
C GLU A 205 -22.94 -4.68 -24.79
N MET A 206 -22.58 -4.51 -23.52
CA MET A 206 -21.77 -3.39 -23.06
C MET A 206 -20.38 -3.36 -23.72
N MET A 207 -19.71 -4.51 -23.81
CA MET A 207 -18.41 -4.61 -24.51
C MET A 207 -18.53 -4.29 -26.02
N MET A 208 -19.65 -4.63 -26.66
CA MET A 208 -19.87 -4.36 -28.10
C MET A 208 -20.10 -2.87 -28.39
N GLU A 209 -20.91 -2.21 -27.55
CA GLU A 209 -21.30 -0.81 -27.74
C GLU A 209 -20.23 0.16 -27.22
N LEU A 210 -19.72 -0.07 -26.00
CA LEU A 210 -18.82 0.86 -25.31
C LEU A 210 -17.35 0.46 -25.37
N GLY A 211 -17.04 -0.77 -25.78
CA GLY A 211 -15.69 -1.33 -25.69
C GLY A 211 -15.24 -1.67 -24.27
N TYR A 212 -16.15 -1.59 -23.28
CA TYR A 212 -15.90 -2.02 -21.91
C TYR A 212 -17.19 -2.41 -21.18
N CYS A 213 -17.07 -3.14 -20.06
CA CYS A 213 -18.16 -3.44 -19.15
C CYS A 213 -17.70 -3.31 -17.69
N SER A 214 -18.65 -3.28 -16.74
CA SER A 214 -18.32 -3.30 -15.32
C SER A 214 -17.80 -4.69 -14.92
N GLY A 215 -16.63 -4.75 -14.29
CA GLY A 215 -16.02 -6.03 -13.96
C GLY A 215 -15.33 -6.72 -15.14
N ILE A 216 -14.91 -5.96 -16.16
CA ILE A 216 -14.21 -6.45 -17.36
C ILE A 216 -12.98 -7.32 -17.03
N GLU A 217 -12.36 -7.11 -15.87
CA GLU A 217 -11.25 -7.93 -15.38
C GLU A 217 -11.59 -9.43 -15.29
N ASN A 218 -12.86 -9.79 -15.11
CA ASN A 218 -13.31 -11.18 -15.09
C ASN A 218 -13.18 -11.88 -16.46
N TYR A 219 -13.02 -11.12 -17.52
CA TYR A 219 -12.76 -11.62 -18.89
C TYR A 219 -11.29 -11.47 -19.31
N SER A 220 -10.40 -11.12 -18.37
CA SER A 220 -8.97 -10.85 -18.65
C SER A 220 -8.25 -11.97 -19.37
N ARG A 221 -8.61 -13.25 -19.15
CA ARG A 221 -8.07 -14.39 -19.94
C ARG A 221 -8.27 -14.19 -21.44
N TYR A 222 -9.49 -13.84 -21.84
CA TYR A 222 -9.81 -13.66 -23.25
C TYR A 222 -9.18 -12.39 -23.83
N LEU A 223 -9.11 -11.32 -23.04
CA LEU A 223 -8.51 -10.05 -23.45
C LEU A 223 -6.99 -10.14 -23.62
N SER A 224 -6.33 -10.94 -22.77
CA SER A 224 -4.88 -11.21 -22.86
C SER A 224 -4.52 -12.29 -23.89
N GLY A 225 -5.49 -13.11 -24.32
CA GLY A 225 -5.26 -14.20 -25.27
C GLY A 225 -4.57 -15.44 -24.67
N ARG A 226 -4.48 -15.51 -23.34
CA ARG A 226 -3.86 -16.61 -22.58
C ARG A 226 -4.72 -17.88 -22.60
N ALA A 227 -4.06 -19.03 -22.43
CA ALA A 227 -4.75 -20.32 -22.33
C ALA A 227 -5.41 -20.50 -20.94
N PRO A 228 -6.43 -21.36 -20.80
CA PRO A 228 -7.04 -21.68 -19.50
C PRO A 228 -6.00 -22.12 -18.46
N GLY A 229 -6.05 -21.54 -17.27
CA GLY A 229 -5.14 -21.83 -16.17
C GLY A 229 -3.81 -21.08 -16.19
N GLU A 230 -3.42 -20.43 -17.29
CA GLU A 230 -2.23 -19.58 -17.35
C GLU A 230 -2.35 -18.36 -16.42
N PRO A 231 -1.25 -17.87 -15.83
CA PRO A 231 -1.29 -16.67 -15.00
C PRO A 231 -1.63 -15.43 -15.83
N PRO A 232 -2.40 -14.48 -15.28
CA PRO A 232 -2.55 -13.18 -15.92
C PRO A 232 -1.23 -12.40 -15.88
N PRO A 233 -1.03 -11.44 -16.80
CA PRO A 233 0.08 -10.48 -16.69
C PRO A 233 0.00 -9.74 -15.36
N THR A 234 1.13 -9.40 -14.77
CA THR A 234 1.26 -8.72 -13.48
C THR A 234 2.26 -7.59 -13.57
N LEU A 235 2.52 -6.89 -12.46
CA LEU A 235 3.58 -5.87 -12.45
C LEU A 235 4.96 -6.48 -12.74
N LEU A 236 5.19 -7.74 -12.35
CA LEU A 236 6.48 -8.41 -12.59
C LEU A 236 6.78 -8.59 -14.08
N ASP A 237 5.76 -8.72 -14.93
CA ASP A 237 5.92 -8.81 -16.38
C ASP A 237 6.35 -7.48 -17.02
N TYR A 238 6.25 -6.36 -16.30
CA TYR A 238 6.73 -5.05 -16.74
C TYR A 238 8.20 -4.83 -16.37
N PHE A 239 8.78 -5.67 -15.50
CA PHE A 239 10.18 -5.56 -15.12
C PHE A 239 11.09 -6.16 -16.19
N PRO A 240 12.27 -5.57 -16.41
CA PRO A 240 13.27 -6.20 -17.26
C PRO A 240 13.85 -7.45 -16.58
N ALA A 241 14.36 -8.38 -17.38
CA ALA A 241 14.89 -9.66 -16.88
C ALA A 241 16.08 -9.52 -15.91
N ASP A 242 16.80 -8.39 -15.96
CA ASP A 242 17.91 -8.04 -15.06
C ASP A 242 17.46 -7.23 -13.82
N GLY A 243 16.16 -7.22 -13.52
CA GLY A 243 15.61 -6.58 -12.33
C GLY A 243 16.14 -7.18 -11.03
N LEU A 244 15.98 -6.43 -9.93
CA LEU A 244 16.31 -6.88 -8.58
C LEU A 244 15.07 -6.68 -7.69
N MET A 245 14.67 -7.72 -6.97
CA MET A 245 13.53 -7.67 -6.06
C MET A 245 14.01 -7.80 -4.61
N PHE A 246 13.55 -6.90 -3.76
CA PHE A 246 13.69 -7.01 -2.31
C PHE A 246 12.34 -7.40 -1.72
N ILE A 247 12.32 -8.45 -0.91
CA ILE A 247 11.15 -8.81 -0.13
C ILE A 247 11.43 -8.42 1.32
N ASP A 248 10.87 -7.29 1.73
CA ASP A 248 10.93 -6.83 3.12
C ASP A 248 10.06 -7.69 4.03
N GLU A 249 10.50 -7.83 5.27
CA GLU A 249 9.92 -8.73 6.28
C GLU A 249 9.51 -10.09 5.70
N SER A 250 10.44 -10.72 4.98
CA SER A 250 10.18 -11.88 4.09
C SER A 250 9.37 -13.00 4.75
N HIS A 251 9.62 -13.25 6.03
CA HIS A 251 8.96 -14.28 6.81
C HIS A 251 7.42 -14.11 6.88
N VAL A 252 6.92 -12.88 6.77
CA VAL A 252 5.49 -12.55 6.62
C VAL A 252 5.12 -12.44 5.14
N THR A 253 5.87 -11.65 4.38
CA THR A 253 5.51 -11.28 3.00
C THR A 253 5.45 -12.50 2.07
N VAL A 254 6.39 -13.43 2.17
CA VAL A 254 6.40 -14.68 1.37
C VAL A 254 5.16 -15.52 1.66
N SER A 255 4.82 -15.68 2.94
CA SER A 255 3.63 -16.41 3.37
C SER A 255 2.35 -15.74 2.85
N GLN A 256 2.30 -14.40 2.87
CA GLN A 256 1.19 -13.61 2.36
C GLN A 256 1.01 -13.80 0.84
N VAL A 257 2.09 -13.72 0.06
CA VAL A 257 2.10 -13.96 -1.40
C VAL A 257 1.47 -15.33 -1.71
N GLY A 258 1.88 -16.38 -1.00
CA GLY A 258 1.31 -17.73 -1.19
C GLY A 258 -0.16 -17.88 -0.78
N ALA A 259 -0.66 -17.03 0.12
CA ALA A 259 -2.04 -17.07 0.60
C ALA A 259 -3.04 -16.36 -0.35
N MET A 260 -2.61 -15.33 -1.09
CA MET A 260 -3.50 -14.49 -1.91
C MET A 260 -4.30 -15.29 -2.93
N TYR A 261 -3.66 -16.22 -3.66
CA TYR A 261 -4.35 -17.06 -4.63
C TYR A 261 -5.41 -17.96 -4.00
N LYS A 262 -5.14 -18.56 -2.83
CA LYS A 262 -6.07 -19.49 -2.16
C LYS A 262 -7.34 -18.77 -1.72
N GLY A 263 -7.20 -17.56 -1.16
CA GLY A 263 -8.32 -16.72 -0.77
C GLY A 263 -9.17 -16.27 -1.96
N ASP A 264 -8.53 -15.81 -3.03
CA ASP A 264 -9.24 -15.38 -4.25
C ASP A 264 -9.99 -16.55 -4.90
N ARG A 265 -9.34 -17.71 -5.03
CA ARG A 265 -9.93 -18.89 -5.64
C ARG A 265 -11.14 -19.41 -4.87
N SER A 266 -11.05 -19.52 -3.54
CA SER A 266 -12.19 -19.97 -2.72
C SER A 266 -13.42 -19.09 -2.91
N ARG A 267 -13.24 -17.76 -2.96
CA ARG A 267 -14.32 -16.80 -3.19
C ARG A 267 -14.93 -16.95 -4.60
N LYS A 268 -14.10 -17.09 -5.62
CA LYS A 268 -14.54 -17.15 -7.02
C LYS A 268 -15.15 -18.49 -7.41
N GLU A 269 -14.68 -19.60 -6.83
CA GLU A 269 -15.28 -20.91 -7.05
C GLU A 269 -16.76 -20.90 -6.67
N THR A 270 -17.11 -20.27 -5.54
CA THR A 270 -18.51 -20.08 -5.13
C THR A 270 -19.30 -19.24 -6.15
N LEU A 271 -18.74 -18.14 -6.67
CA LEU A 271 -19.42 -17.34 -7.70
C LEU A 271 -19.67 -18.13 -8.99
N VAL A 272 -18.72 -18.95 -9.41
CA VAL A 272 -18.82 -19.78 -10.62
C VAL A 272 -19.81 -20.94 -10.42
N GLU A 273 -19.77 -21.58 -9.26
CA GLU A 273 -20.66 -22.69 -8.93
C GLU A 273 -22.12 -22.28 -8.94
N PHE A 274 -22.42 -21.08 -8.43
CA PHE A 274 -23.76 -20.51 -8.35
C PHE A 274 -24.10 -19.59 -9.55
N GLY A 275 -23.37 -19.67 -10.66
CA GLY A 275 -23.75 -19.01 -11.91
C GLY A 275 -23.69 -17.48 -11.91
N PHE A 276 -22.90 -16.85 -11.04
CA PHE A 276 -22.66 -15.40 -11.07
C PHE A 276 -21.58 -15.01 -12.08
N ARG A 277 -20.59 -15.89 -12.31
CA ARG A 277 -19.46 -15.67 -13.23
C ARG A 277 -19.15 -16.93 -14.04
N LEU A 278 -18.54 -16.74 -15.22
CA LEU A 278 -18.06 -17.84 -16.06
C LEU A 278 -16.82 -18.50 -15.43
N PRO A 279 -16.50 -19.77 -15.78
CA PRO A 279 -15.28 -20.44 -15.31
C PRO A 279 -14.00 -19.64 -15.61
N SER A 280 -13.93 -18.94 -16.74
CA SER A 280 -12.84 -18.00 -17.08
C SER A 280 -12.53 -16.96 -16.01
N ALA A 281 -13.49 -16.58 -15.16
CA ALA A 281 -13.26 -15.60 -14.10
C ALA A 281 -12.27 -16.10 -13.04
N LEU A 282 -12.04 -17.41 -12.94
CA LEU A 282 -11.01 -18.02 -12.08
C LEU A 282 -9.59 -17.75 -12.59
N ASP A 283 -9.43 -17.45 -13.88
CA ASP A 283 -8.13 -17.14 -14.48
C ASP A 283 -7.74 -15.66 -14.27
N ASN A 284 -8.69 -14.80 -13.90
CA ASN A 284 -8.39 -13.48 -13.35
C ASN A 284 -7.96 -13.62 -11.89
N ARG A 285 -6.70 -13.91 -11.59
CA ARG A 285 -6.28 -14.27 -10.24
C ARG A 285 -4.89 -13.74 -9.91
N PRO A 286 -4.51 -13.65 -8.63
CA PRO A 286 -3.12 -13.50 -8.28
C PRO A 286 -2.28 -14.68 -8.80
N LEU A 287 -0.97 -14.46 -8.94
CA LEU A 287 -0.03 -15.55 -9.18
C LEU A 287 -0.14 -16.60 -8.07
N LYS A 288 -0.03 -17.87 -8.47
CA LYS A 288 0.29 -18.94 -7.51
C LYS A 288 1.73 -18.73 -7.03
N PHE A 289 2.04 -19.30 -5.88
CA PHE A 289 3.39 -19.21 -5.32
C PHE A 289 4.45 -19.75 -6.28
N ASP A 290 4.23 -20.93 -6.87
CA ASP A 290 5.16 -21.53 -7.83
C ASP A 290 5.32 -20.69 -9.12
N GLU A 291 4.26 -19.99 -9.54
CA GLU A 291 4.30 -19.07 -10.69
C GLU A 291 5.11 -17.81 -10.36
N PHE A 292 4.93 -17.27 -9.14
CA PHE A 292 5.73 -16.17 -8.62
C PHE A 292 7.22 -16.55 -8.55
N GLU A 293 7.55 -17.75 -8.04
CA GLU A 293 8.94 -18.23 -7.96
C GLU A 293 9.61 -18.39 -9.33
N GLN A 294 8.85 -18.64 -10.39
CA GLN A 294 9.38 -18.79 -11.75
C GLN A 294 9.65 -17.44 -12.42
N ILE A 295 8.85 -16.43 -12.11
CA ILE A 295 8.90 -15.11 -12.76
C ILE A 295 9.76 -14.12 -11.94
N CYS A 296 9.91 -14.34 -10.64
CA CYS A 296 10.67 -13.44 -9.79
C CYS A 296 12.11 -13.28 -10.31
N PRO A 297 12.61 -12.04 -10.44
CA PRO A 297 14.00 -11.83 -10.84
C PRO A 297 14.93 -12.18 -9.67
N GLN A 298 16.20 -11.78 -9.73
CA GLN A 298 17.10 -11.94 -8.60
C GLN A 298 16.45 -11.36 -7.34
N THR A 299 16.31 -12.16 -6.29
CA THR A 299 15.51 -11.83 -5.11
C THR A 299 16.36 -11.83 -3.85
N ILE A 300 16.30 -10.75 -3.08
CA ILE A 300 16.92 -10.61 -1.76
C ILE A 300 15.80 -10.63 -0.71
N TYR A 301 15.83 -11.64 0.16
CA TYR A 301 14.92 -11.74 1.30
C TYR A 301 15.50 -10.96 2.48
N VAL A 302 14.76 -9.96 2.96
CA VAL A 302 15.18 -9.11 4.08
C VAL A 302 14.32 -9.46 5.29
N SER A 303 14.93 -10.01 6.33
CA SER A 303 14.23 -10.37 7.56
C SER A 303 15.20 -10.56 8.72
N ALA A 304 14.83 -10.08 9.91
CA ALA A 304 15.54 -10.40 11.16
C ALA A 304 15.32 -11.85 11.63
N THR A 305 14.26 -12.49 11.11
CA THR A 305 13.82 -13.85 11.49
C THR A 305 13.32 -14.58 10.24
N PRO A 306 14.20 -14.95 9.28
CA PRO A 306 13.79 -15.57 8.02
C PRO A 306 12.94 -16.84 8.24
N GLY A 307 12.00 -17.05 7.33
CA GLY A 307 11.17 -18.25 7.28
C GLY A 307 11.94 -19.50 6.86
N GLU A 308 11.27 -20.66 6.90
CA GLU A 308 11.89 -21.91 6.45
C GLU A 308 12.12 -21.91 4.93
N TYR A 309 11.20 -21.30 4.18
CA TYR A 309 11.29 -21.20 2.73
C TYR A 309 12.56 -20.43 2.32
N GLU A 310 12.82 -19.28 2.93
CA GLU A 310 13.97 -18.44 2.60
C GLU A 310 15.29 -19.14 2.95
N LEU A 311 15.36 -19.79 4.12
CA LEU A 311 16.55 -20.56 4.53
C LEU A 311 16.83 -21.73 3.58
N ASN A 312 15.79 -22.44 3.13
CA ASN A 312 15.92 -23.54 2.17
C ASN A 312 16.32 -23.03 0.78
N LYS A 313 15.75 -21.91 0.33
CA LYS A 313 16.01 -21.31 -0.99
C LYS A 313 17.43 -20.75 -1.09
N THR A 314 17.93 -20.12 -0.03
CA THR A 314 19.28 -19.55 0.03
C THR A 314 20.38 -20.59 0.23
N GLN A 315 20.03 -21.83 0.61
CA GLN A 315 20.99 -22.93 0.85
C GLN A 315 22.16 -22.55 1.77
N GLY A 316 21.93 -21.61 2.70
CA GLY A 316 22.94 -21.12 3.65
C GLY A 316 23.74 -19.91 3.19
N ASP A 317 23.48 -19.34 2.00
CA ASP A 317 24.02 -18.03 1.60
C ASP A 317 23.28 -16.90 2.33
N ILE A 318 23.66 -16.70 3.60
CA ILE A 318 23.06 -15.72 4.50
C ILE A 318 24.05 -14.59 4.75
N VAL A 319 23.69 -13.38 4.34
CA VAL A 319 24.42 -12.16 4.69
C VAL A 319 23.88 -11.64 6.01
N GLU A 320 24.68 -11.78 7.06
CA GLU A 320 24.30 -11.34 8.40
C GLU A 320 24.66 -9.86 8.65
N GLN A 321 23.67 -9.05 8.99
CA GLN A 321 23.84 -7.65 9.39
C GLN A 321 23.25 -7.40 10.79
N VAL A 322 24.05 -7.67 11.84
CA VAL A 322 23.63 -7.52 13.25
C VAL A 322 24.18 -6.28 13.94
N VAL A 323 25.24 -5.67 13.40
CA VAL A 323 25.87 -4.47 13.97
C VAL A 323 25.05 -3.23 13.58
N ARG A 324 24.72 -2.41 14.57
CA ARG A 324 23.99 -1.15 14.37
C ARG A 324 24.99 0.01 14.24
N PRO A 325 24.76 0.98 13.33
CA PRO A 325 25.63 2.15 13.20
C PRO A 325 25.81 2.96 14.49
N THR A 326 24.80 2.96 15.37
CA THR A 326 24.82 3.66 16.67
C THR A 326 25.52 2.88 17.78
N GLY A 327 26.00 1.66 17.51
CA GLY A 327 26.56 0.76 18.51
C GLY A 327 25.53 0.18 19.48
N LEU A 328 24.22 0.38 19.27
CA LEU A 328 23.18 -0.16 20.15
C LEU A 328 23.18 -1.70 20.17
N LEU A 329 23.03 -2.24 21.37
CA LEU A 329 23.07 -3.67 21.63
C LEU A 329 21.66 -4.29 21.65
N ASP A 330 21.57 -5.57 21.33
CA ASP A 330 20.39 -6.38 21.61
C ASP A 330 20.13 -6.41 23.14
N PRO A 331 18.87 -6.39 23.59
CA PRO A 331 18.53 -6.17 24.99
C PRO A 331 18.93 -7.35 25.89
N GLU A 332 19.10 -7.08 27.17
CA GLU A 332 19.30 -8.13 28.18
C GLU A 332 18.00 -8.87 28.45
N ILE A 333 18.05 -10.20 28.53
CA ILE A 333 16.89 -11.05 28.75
C ILE A 333 16.90 -11.62 30.17
N GLU A 334 15.78 -11.51 30.87
CA GLU A 334 15.55 -12.17 32.14
C GLU A 334 14.28 -13.02 32.10
N VAL A 335 14.30 -14.16 32.80
CA VAL A 335 13.13 -15.03 32.98
C VAL A 335 12.67 -14.95 34.43
N ARG A 336 11.38 -14.69 34.66
CA ARG A 336 10.77 -14.58 36.00
C ARG A 336 9.53 -15.48 36.13
N PRO A 337 9.16 -15.96 37.33
CA PRO A 337 7.99 -16.83 37.54
C PRO A 337 6.66 -16.15 37.17
N VAL A 338 5.68 -16.93 36.70
CA VAL A 338 4.36 -16.41 36.28
C VAL A 338 3.51 -15.97 37.47
N ALA A 339 3.66 -16.65 38.62
CA ALA A 339 2.81 -16.45 39.80
C ALA A 339 2.73 -15.00 40.32
N THR A 340 3.77 -14.18 40.07
CA THR A 340 3.85 -12.78 40.52
C THR A 340 3.98 -11.80 39.35
N GLN A 341 3.67 -12.23 38.12
CA GLN A 341 3.97 -11.45 36.91
C GLN A 341 3.32 -10.06 36.88
N VAL A 342 2.10 -9.92 37.40
CA VAL A 342 1.37 -8.64 37.40
C VAL A 342 1.97 -7.65 38.40
N ASP A 343 2.24 -8.10 39.63
CA ASP A 343 2.85 -7.26 40.67
C ASP A 343 4.29 -6.87 40.30
N ASP A 344 5.06 -7.81 39.75
CA ASP A 344 6.43 -7.58 39.32
C ASP A 344 6.48 -6.60 38.14
N VAL A 345 5.64 -6.77 37.11
CA VAL A 345 5.63 -5.85 35.97
C VAL A 345 5.19 -4.45 36.40
N LEU A 346 4.25 -4.32 37.33
CA LEU A 346 3.86 -3.01 37.90
C LEU A 346 5.05 -2.32 38.59
N SER A 347 5.84 -3.06 39.37
CA SER A 347 7.06 -2.55 40.00
C SER A 347 8.11 -2.11 38.96
N GLU A 348 8.31 -2.91 37.92
CA GLU A 348 9.24 -2.56 36.83
C GLU A 348 8.78 -1.33 36.05
N ILE A 349 7.48 -1.21 35.74
CA ILE A 349 6.89 -0.01 35.12
C ILE A 349 7.21 1.23 35.94
N GLN A 350 6.98 1.20 37.26
CA GLN A 350 7.26 2.35 38.12
C GLN A 350 8.74 2.76 38.10
N LYS A 351 9.67 1.81 37.93
CA LYS A 351 11.10 2.13 37.78
C LYS A 351 11.38 2.85 36.46
N ARG A 352 10.73 2.45 35.37
CA ARG A 352 10.89 3.05 34.02
C ARG A 352 10.26 4.43 33.90
N VAL A 353 9.07 4.59 34.47
CA VAL A 353 8.37 5.89 34.49
C VAL A 353 9.20 6.96 35.23
N LYS A 354 9.90 6.59 36.31
CA LYS A 354 10.78 7.53 37.06
C LYS A 354 11.95 8.10 36.24
N VAL A 355 12.37 7.40 35.18
CA VAL A 355 13.46 7.82 34.29
C VAL A 355 12.97 8.24 32.90
N ASP A 356 11.66 8.49 32.75
CA ASP A 356 11.00 8.87 31.50
C ASP A 356 11.25 7.89 30.33
N GLU A 357 11.23 6.59 30.64
CA GLU A 357 11.32 5.49 29.68
C GLU A 357 9.95 4.81 29.50
N ARG A 358 9.69 4.26 28.30
CA ARG A 358 8.41 3.60 27.95
C ARG A 358 8.49 2.08 28.07
N VAL A 359 7.33 1.45 28.29
CA VAL A 359 7.20 0.00 28.46
C VAL A 359 6.22 -0.59 27.46
N LEU A 360 6.61 -1.70 26.84
CA LEU A 360 5.70 -2.54 26.04
C LEU A 360 5.41 -3.84 26.78
N ILE A 361 4.14 -4.23 26.84
CA ILE A 361 3.71 -5.49 27.45
C ILE A 361 2.97 -6.31 26.41
N THR A 362 3.33 -7.59 26.28
CA THR A 362 2.61 -8.53 25.41
C THR A 362 1.83 -9.56 26.20
N THR A 363 0.54 -9.70 25.89
CA THR A 363 -0.37 -10.70 26.47
C THR A 363 -0.81 -11.70 25.40
N LEU A 364 -1.57 -12.73 25.77
CA LEU A 364 -2.04 -13.76 24.85
C LEU A 364 -3.41 -13.48 24.24
N THR A 365 -4.26 -12.73 24.95
CA THR A 365 -5.66 -12.51 24.55
C THR A 365 -6.06 -11.05 24.68
N LYS A 366 -7.06 -10.64 23.89
CA LYS A 366 -7.64 -9.29 23.93
C LYS A 366 -8.15 -8.95 25.32
N ARG A 367 -8.89 -9.87 25.91
CA ARG A 367 -9.41 -9.74 27.27
C ARG A 367 -8.31 -9.50 28.30
N MET A 368 -7.21 -10.28 28.25
CA MET A 368 -6.07 -10.04 29.16
C MET A 368 -5.40 -8.69 28.95
N ALA A 369 -5.34 -8.18 27.71
CA ALA A 369 -4.79 -6.85 27.45
C ALA A 369 -5.68 -5.74 28.03
N GLU A 370 -7.01 -5.89 27.92
CA GLU A 370 -8.01 -4.99 28.49
C GLU A 370 -7.97 -5.04 30.02
N ASP A 371 -8.10 -6.23 30.61
CA ASP A 371 -8.10 -6.46 32.06
C ASP A 371 -6.80 -5.93 32.71
N LEU A 372 -5.64 -6.19 32.09
CA LEU A 372 -4.35 -5.68 32.58
C LEU A 372 -4.26 -4.16 32.50
N SER A 373 -4.77 -3.56 31.42
CA SER A 373 -4.76 -2.11 31.27
C SER A 373 -5.67 -1.42 32.28
N GLU A 374 -6.84 -2.01 32.56
CA GLU A 374 -7.74 -1.51 33.61
C GLU A 374 -7.06 -1.58 34.98
N TYR A 375 -6.49 -2.73 35.33
CA TYR A 375 -5.75 -2.91 36.58
C TYR A 375 -4.58 -1.91 36.73
N LEU A 376 -3.76 -1.74 35.70
CA LEU A 376 -2.63 -0.79 35.71
C LEU A 376 -3.12 0.66 35.88
N ASN A 377 -4.23 1.02 35.22
CA ASN A 377 -4.83 2.35 35.31
C ASN A 377 -5.39 2.64 36.72
N GLU A 378 -6.04 1.65 37.35
CA GLU A 378 -6.49 1.75 38.75
C GLU A 378 -5.33 1.98 39.73
N HIS A 379 -4.14 1.45 39.41
CA HIS A 379 -2.91 1.63 40.20
C HIS A 379 -2.10 2.88 39.78
N GLY A 380 -2.72 3.78 39.01
CA GLY A 380 -2.15 5.09 38.67
C GLY A 380 -1.13 5.09 37.54
N VAL A 381 -1.01 4.00 36.77
CA VAL A 381 -0.16 3.93 35.58
C VAL A 381 -0.91 4.49 34.37
N LYS A 382 -0.28 5.39 33.61
CA LYS A 382 -0.83 5.85 32.33
C LYS A 382 -0.62 4.78 31.26
N VAL A 383 -1.68 4.06 30.93
CA VAL A 383 -1.64 2.90 30.03
C VAL A 383 -2.68 2.98 28.93
N ARG A 384 -2.35 2.41 27.77
CA ARG A 384 -3.28 2.11 26.68
C ARG A 384 -3.08 0.67 26.23
N TYR A 385 -4.08 0.10 25.56
CA TYR A 385 -3.95 -1.21 24.92
C TYR A 385 -4.07 -1.13 23.40
N LEU A 386 -3.53 -2.14 22.71
CA LEU A 386 -3.57 -2.28 21.26
C LEU A 386 -3.97 -3.72 20.86
N HIS A 387 -5.04 -3.86 20.09
CA HIS A 387 -5.50 -5.14 19.54
C HIS A 387 -5.78 -5.08 18.03
N SER A 388 -6.28 -6.19 17.46
CA SER A 388 -6.52 -6.34 16.01
C SER A 388 -7.60 -5.41 15.45
N ASP A 389 -8.64 -5.14 16.23
CA ASP A 389 -9.83 -4.40 15.76
C ASP A 389 -9.67 -2.87 15.83
N ILE A 390 -8.52 -2.38 16.28
CA ILE A 390 -8.20 -0.94 16.25
C ILE A 390 -7.76 -0.58 14.83
N ASP A 391 -8.35 0.49 14.30
CA ASP A 391 -8.04 1.02 12.97
C ASP A 391 -6.55 1.40 12.87
N THR A 392 -5.99 1.32 11.67
CA THR A 392 -4.61 1.73 11.38
C THR A 392 -4.35 3.17 11.79
N VAL A 393 -5.32 4.07 11.58
CA VAL A 393 -5.17 5.49 11.94
C VAL A 393 -5.11 5.68 13.46
N GLU A 394 -6.06 5.08 14.19
CA GLU A 394 -6.07 5.10 15.66
C GLU A 394 -4.82 4.44 16.25
N ARG A 395 -4.34 3.36 15.63
CA ARG A 395 -3.06 2.71 16.01
C ARG A 395 -1.88 3.68 15.91
N ILE A 396 -1.77 4.44 14.82
CA ILE A 396 -0.69 5.44 14.64
C ILE A 396 -0.77 6.52 15.73
N GLU A 397 -1.97 6.99 16.06
CA GLU A 397 -2.18 7.97 17.13
C GLU A 397 -1.74 7.43 18.50
N ILE A 398 -2.13 6.20 18.85
CA ILE A 398 -1.71 5.54 20.10
C ILE A 398 -0.19 5.44 20.16
N ILE A 399 0.48 5.06 19.06
CA ILE A 399 1.94 4.97 18.99
C ILE A 399 2.59 6.33 19.19
N ARG A 400 2.10 7.36 18.51
CA ARG A 400 2.60 8.73 18.68
C ARG A 400 2.44 9.20 20.11
N ASP A 401 1.28 8.96 20.70
CA ASP A 401 0.94 9.35 22.07
C ASP A 401 1.85 8.69 23.12
N LEU A 402 2.28 7.45 22.88
CA LEU A 402 3.32 6.78 23.68
C LEU A 402 4.67 7.49 23.56
N ARG A 403 5.08 7.82 22.32
CA ARG A 403 6.38 8.47 22.06
C ARG A 403 6.49 9.85 22.69
N ILE A 404 5.45 10.67 22.60
CA ILE A 404 5.41 12.01 23.25
C ILE A 404 5.20 11.95 24.77
N GLY A 405 4.96 10.77 25.34
CA GLY A 405 4.79 10.58 26.78
C GLY A 405 3.43 11.02 27.33
N LYS A 406 2.37 11.01 26.51
CA LYS A 406 1.00 11.15 27.05
C LYS A 406 0.64 9.98 27.96
N PHE A 407 1.17 8.80 27.64
CA PHE A 407 1.11 7.62 28.49
C PHE A 407 2.45 6.87 28.42
N ASP A 408 2.68 5.96 29.36
CA ASP A 408 3.99 5.35 29.58
C ASP A 408 4.05 3.87 29.18
N VAL A 409 2.89 3.20 29.17
CA VAL A 409 2.79 1.75 28.96
C VAL A 409 1.81 1.42 27.84
N LEU A 410 2.22 0.55 26.92
CA LEU A 410 1.36 -0.02 25.89
C LEU A 410 1.25 -1.53 26.06
N VAL A 411 0.02 -2.01 26.26
CA VAL A 411 -0.29 -3.44 26.37
C VAL A 411 -0.85 -3.93 25.04
N GLY A 412 -0.34 -5.02 24.47
CA GLY A 412 -0.90 -5.56 23.24
C GLY A 412 -0.80 -7.06 23.12
N ILE A 413 -1.56 -7.64 22.20
CA ILE A 413 -1.48 -9.09 21.93
C ILE A 413 -0.33 -9.35 20.95
N ASN A 414 -0.40 -8.68 19.81
CA ASN A 414 0.55 -8.80 18.73
C ASN A 414 1.12 -7.40 18.41
N LEU A 415 2.19 -7.06 19.10
CA LEU A 415 3.00 -5.87 18.83
C LEU A 415 4.02 -6.13 17.69
N LEU A 416 3.90 -7.24 16.97
CA LEU A 416 4.82 -7.66 15.91
C LEU A 416 4.54 -6.99 14.56
N ARG A 417 3.42 -6.28 14.40
CA ARG A 417 3.18 -5.56 13.13
C ARG A 417 4.23 -4.47 12.95
N GLU A 418 4.68 -4.37 11.71
CA GLU A 418 5.68 -3.44 11.19
C GLU A 418 5.45 -2.00 11.69
N GLY A 419 6.53 -1.22 11.82
CA GLY A 419 6.43 0.22 12.05
C GLY A 419 6.52 0.73 13.50
N LEU A 420 6.59 -0.13 14.53
CA LEU A 420 6.88 0.33 15.90
C LEU A 420 8.37 0.62 16.10
N ASP A 421 8.83 1.77 15.59
CA ASP A 421 10.15 2.32 15.88
C ASP A 421 10.12 3.31 17.03
N MET A 422 10.46 2.83 18.23
CA MET A 422 10.39 3.62 19.45
C MET A 422 11.70 3.55 20.24
N PRO A 423 12.64 4.49 20.03
CA PRO A 423 13.85 4.59 20.83
C PRO A 423 13.58 4.99 22.29
N GLU A 424 12.34 5.30 22.65
CA GLU A 424 11.89 5.62 24.01
C GLU A 424 11.55 4.35 24.83
N VAL A 425 11.35 3.19 24.18
CA VAL A 425 11.02 1.94 24.85
C VAL A 425 12.27 1.27 25.40
N SER A 426 12.39 1.18 26.72
CA SER A 426 13.53 0.51 27.38
C SER A 426 13.20 -0.87 27.93
N LEU A 427 11.91 -1.18 28.11
CA LEU A 427 11.47 -2.45 28.68
C LEU A 427 10.38 -3.10 27.82
N VAL A 428 10.58 -4.37 27.52
CA VAL A 428 9.57 -5.25 26.93
C VAL A 428 9.25 -6.37 27.92
N ALA A 429 8.00 -6.48 28.33
CA ALA A 429 7.50 -7.56 29.17
C ALA A 429 6.66 -8.54 28.35
N ILE A 430 6.97 -9.83 28.43
CA ILE A 430 6.23 -10.90 27.75
C ILE A 430 5.56 -11.74 28.83
N LEU A 431 4.26 -11.53 29.03
CA LEU A 431 3.48 -12.32 29.97
C LEU A 431 3.22 -13.71 29.38
N ASP A 432 3.16 -14.73 30.25
CA ASP A 432 2.88 -16.10 29.85
C ASP A 432 3.77 -16.58 28.68
N ALA A 433 5.08 -16.33 28.78
CA ALA A 433 6.07 -16.62 27.75
C ALA A 433 6.25 -18.12 27.48
N ASP A 434 5.84 -18.98 28.43
CA ASP A 434 5.90 -20.43 28.30
C ASP A 434 4.68 -21.07 27.60
N LYS A 435 3.66 -20.29 27.25
CA LYS A 435 2.49 -20.79 26.52
C LYS A 435 2.79 -20.85 25.03
N GLU A 436 3.19 -22.03 24.56
CA GLU A 436 3.49 -22.25 23.15
C GLU A 436 2.29 -21.91 22.24
N GLY A 437 2.59 -21.41 21.04
CA GLY A 437 1.62 -20.93 20.07
C GLY A 437 2.24 -19.88 19.16
N PHE A 438 1.45 -19.32 18.23
CA PHE A 438 1.95 -18.34 17.26
C PHE A 438 2.64 -17.13 17.91
N LEU A 439 2.05 -16.58 18.98
CA LEU A 439 2.57 -15.39 19.68
C LEU A 439 3.82 -15.66 20.54
N ARG A 440 4.15 -16.92 20.79
CA ARG A 440 5.32 -17.36 21.58
C ARG A 440 6.24 -18.30 20.80
N ALA A 441 6.07 -18.32 19.48
CA ALA A 441 7.01 -18.98 18.58
C ALA A 441 8.36 -18.25 18.62
N GLU A 442 9.42 -18.97 18.27
CA GLU A 442 10.80 -18.47 18.18
C GLU A 442 10.89 -17.10 17.50
N ARG A 443 10.28 -16.95 16.31
CA ARG A 443 10.30 -15.70 15.52
C ARG A 443 9.60 -14.55 16.26
N SER A 444 8.39 -14.81 16.76
CA SER A 444 7.58 -13.85 17.52
C SER A 444 8.30 -13.35 18.77
N LEU A 445 9.00 -14.24 19.49
CA LEU A 445 9.78 -13.85 20.66
C LEU A 445 10.96 -12.96 20.28
N ILE A 446 11.76 -13.33 19.26
CA ILE A 446 12.91 -12.53 18.81
C ILE A 446 12.46 -11.13 18.38
N GLN A 447 11.38 -11.02 17.61
CA GLN A 447 10.84 -9.73 17.19
C GLN A 447 10.32 -8.89 18.35
N THR A 448 9.61 -9.50 19.30
CA THR A 448 9.10 -8.81 20.50
C THR A 448 10.25 -8.28 21.34
N ILE A 449 11.26 -9.11 21.60
CA ILE A 449 12.50 -8.73 22.31
C ILE A 449 13.19 -7.58 21.57
N GLY A 450 13.28 -7.67 20.24
CA GLY A 450 13.89 -6.65 19.38
C GLY A 450 13.30 -5.24 19.52
N ARG A 451 12.08 -5.09 20.04
CA ARG A 451 11.48 -3.77 20.30
C ARG A 451 12.24 -2.95 21.36
N ALA A 452 12.94 -3.61 22.28
CA ALA A 452 13.81 -2.94 23.26
C ALA A 452 15.23 -2.68 22.73
N ALA A 453 15.61 -3.19 21.56
CA ALA A 453 16.98 -3.11 21.03
C ALA A 453 17.36 -1.71 20.50
N ARG A 454 16.44 -0.75 20.55
CA ARG A 454 16.65 0.64 20.12
C ARG A 454 16.95 1.59 21.30
N HIS A 455 17.05 1.05 22.50
CA HIS A 455 17.33 1.80 23.72
C HIS A 455 18.64 1.32 24.36
N ILE A 456 19.44 2.25 24.93
CA ILE A 456 20.73 1.93 25.58
C ILE A 456 20.50 0.95 26.75
N ASN A 457 19.49 1.24 27.57
CA ASN A 457 19.06 0.41 28.70
C ASN A 457 18.03 -0.68 28.32
N GLY A 458 18.00 -1.09 27.05
CA GLY A 458 17.03 -2.05 26.53
C GLY A 458 17.05 -3.38 27.29
N ARG A 459 15.88 -3.81 27.76
CA ARG A 459 15.70 -5.06 28.52
C ARG A 459 14.40 -5.76 28.16
N ALA A 460 14.42 -7.09 28.21
CA ALA A 460 13.25 -7.94 28.02
C ALA A 460 13.05 -8.86 29.25
N ILE A 461 11.82 -8.91 29.77
CA ILE A 461 11.42 -9.82 30.84
C ILE A 461 10.42 -10.82 30.28
N LEU A 462 10.73 -12.11 30.39
CA LEU A 462 9.86 -13.22 30.00
C LEU A 462 9.30 -13.86 31.26
N TYR A 463 7.99 -13.71 31.48
CA TYR A 463 7.32 -14.35 32.61
C TYR A 463 6.93 -15.78 32.22
N ALA A 464 7.57 -16.76 32.84
CA ALA A 464 7.46 -18.18 32.49
C ALA A 464 7.86 -19.06 33.68
N ASP A 465 7.13 -20.16 33.88
CA ASP A 465 7.47 -21.16 34.90
C ASP A 465 8.43 -22.23 34.35
N SER A 466 8.48 -22.38 33.02
CA SER A 466 9.39 -23.29 32.32
C SER A 466 9.97 -22.66 31.06
N ILE A 467 11.22 -23.02 30.73
CA ILE A 467 11.88 -22.53 29.51
C ILE A 467 11.53 -23.47 28.36
N THR A 468 10.67 -23.00 27.45
CA THR A 468 10.28 -23.74 26.23
C THR A 468 11.42 -23.78 25.19
N LYS A 469 11.27 -24.62 24.16
CA LYS A 469 12.22 -24.68 23.04
C LYS A 469 12.31 -23.35 22.30
N SER A 470 11.16 -22.70 22.07
CA SER A 470 11.08 -21.38 21.41
C SER A 470 11.78 -20.31 22.23
N MET A 471 11.57 -20.27 23.56
CA MET A 471 12.25 -19.34 24.45
C MET A 471 13.76 -19.53 24.41
N ARG A 472 14.23 -20.78 24.55
CA ARG A 472 15.66 -21.08 24.55
C ARG A 472 16.34 -20.58 23.28
N LYS A 473 15.79 -20.90 22.11
CA LYS A 473 16.35 -20.44 20.84
C LYS A 473 16.35 -18.91 20.71
N ALA A 474 15.28 -18.24 21.12
CA ALA A 474 15.20 -16.79 21.08
C ALA A 474 16.24 -16.13 22.01
N MET A 475 16.44 -16.70 23.21
CA MET A 475 17.46 -16.26 24.16
C MET A 475 18.87 -16.48 23.63
N ASP A 476 19.16 -17.67 23.10
CA ASP A 476 20.47 -18.02 22.54
C ASP A 476 20.82 -17.11 21.36
N GLU A 477 19.87 -16.86 20.45
CA GLU A 477 20.06 -15.99 19.30
C GLU A 477 20.28 -14.52 19.69
N THR A 478 19.51 -14.01 20.65
CA THR A 478 19.69 -12.64 21.17
C THR A 478 21.04 -12.49 21.87
N GLY A 479 21.44 -13.48 22.68
CA GLY A 479 22.75 -13.52 23.34
C GLY A 479 23.91 -13.55 22.33
N ARG A 480 23.79 -14.37 21.28
CA ARG A 480 24.77 -14.44 20.18
C ARG A 480 24.93 -13.09 19.46
N ARG A 481 23.82 -12.43 19.12
CA ARG A 481 23.83 -11.11 18.48
C ARG A 481 24.46 -10.04 19.37
N ARG A 482 24.05 -10.00 20.64
CA ARG A 482 24.59 -9.07 21.65
C ARG A 482 26.10 -9.23 21.80
N GLN A 483 26.60 -10.46 21.88
CA GLN A 483 28.04 -10.73 22.02
C GLN A 483 28.84 -10.22 20.80
N LYS A 484 28.38 -10.50 19.57
CA LYS A 484 29.02 -9.98 18.35
C LYS A 484 29.03 -8.45 18.30
N GLN A 485 27.96 -7.81 18.73
CA GLN A 485 27.86 -6.35 18.78
C GLN A 485 28.83 -5.76 19.82
N ILE A 486 28.97 -6.37 21.00
CA ILE A 486 29.95 -5.96 22.02
C ILE A 486 31.38 -6.08 21.50
N GLU A 487 31.71 -7.20 20.86
CA GLU A 487 33.03 -7.43 20.27
C GLU A 487 33.36 -6.39 19.20
N HIS A 488 32.41 -6.13 18.29
CA HIS A 488 32.56 -5.10 17.26
C HIS A 488 32.74 -3.70 17.86
N ASN A 489 31.91 -3.33 18.84
CA ASN A 489 32.00 -2.03 19.49
C ASN A 489 33.33 -1.84 20.19
N THR A 490 33.81 -2.87 20.89
CA THR A 490 35.09 -2.85 21.61
C THR A 490 36.26 -2.74 20.62
N ALA A 491 36.24 -3.51 19.52
CA ALA A 491 37.28 -3.47 18.50
C ALA A 491 37.36 -2.12 17.76
N ASN A 492 36.23 -1.41 17.64
CA ASN A 492 36.14 -0.15 16.89
C ASN A 492 36.01 1.09 17.79
N ASN A 493 36.13 0.94 19.11
CA ASN A 493 35.95 2.03 20.10
C ASN A 493 34.60 2.77 19.96
N ILE A 494 33.52 2.04 19.67
CA ILE A 494 32.17 2.58 19.53
C ILE A 494 31.48 2.53 20.88
N THR A 495 31.00 3.69 21.36
CA THR A 495 30.12 3.76 22.54
C THR A 495 28.67 3.80 22.08
N PRO A 496 27.77 2.94 22.60
CA PRO A 496 26.36 2.94 22.23
C PRO A 496 25.71 4.31 22.47
N MET A 497 25.06 4.86 21.45
CA MET A 497 24.36 6.15 21.54
C MET A 497 22.86 6.01 21.31
N ARG A 498 22.08 6.85 21.98
CA ARG A 498 20.62 6.89 21.84
C ARG A 498 20.28 7.38 20.42
N LEU A 499 19.35 6.69 19.79
CA LEU A 499 18.79 7.16 18.52
C LEU A 499 17.88 8.37 18.81
N ASN A 500 18.28 9.55 18.36
CA ASN A 500 17.43 10.74 18.42
C ASN A 500 16.62 10.86 17.13
N LYS A 501 15.55 10.09 17.02
CA LYS A 501 14.64 10.16 15.87
C LYS A 501 13.60 11.23 16.17
N PRO A 502 13.45 12.29 15.35
CA PRO A 502 12.44 13.30 15.60
C PRO A 502 11.09 12.61 15.72
N ILE A 503 10.35 12.97 16.77
CA ILE A 503 8.93 12.66 16.82
C ILE A 503 8.34 13.60 15.78
N THR A 504 8.12 13.10 14.56
CA THR A 504 7.42 13.86 13.54
C THR A 504 6.05 14.18 14.10
N ASP A 505 5.87 15.43 14.51
CA ASP A 505 4.54 15.96 14.72
C ASP A 505 3.83 15.92 13.37
N ILE A 506 2.63 15.34 13.37
CA ILE A 506 1.73 15.28 12.21
C ILE A 506 1.53 16.69 11.59
N MET A 507 1.84 17.75 12.34
CA MET A 507 1.72 19.16 11.94
C MET A 507 3.03 19.86 11.57
N ASP A 508 4.22 19.29 11.78
CA ASP A 508 5.49 20.05 11.77
C ASP A 508 6.47 19.67 10.64
N LEU A 509 5.94 19.12 9.55
CA LEU A 509 6.68 18.91 8.29
C LEU A 509 6.53 20.10 7.31
N GLY A 510 6.23 21.29 7.83
CA GLY A 510 5.90 22.50 7.07
C GLY A 510 7.01 23.55 6.92
N GLU A 511 8.17 23.42 7.57
CA GLU A 511 9.28 24.36 7.36
C GLU A 511 10.58 23.61 7.05
N GLY A 512 10.94 23.62 5.77
CA GLY A 512 12.25 23.17 5.31
C GLY A 512 13.35 24.04 5.91
N ALA A 513 14.26 23.41 6.66
CA ALA A 513 15.51 24.02 7.07
C ALA A 513 16.42 24.24 5.84
N HIS A 514 16.44 25.47 5.33
CA HIS A 514 17.56 26.00 4.56
C HIS A 514 18.36 26.99 5.43
N PRO A 515 19.67 26.82 5.60
CA PRO A 515 20.51 27.88 6.15
C PRO A 515 20.86 28.84 5.01
N ALA A 516 20.14 29.95 4.90
CA ALA A 516 20.55 31.07 4.06
C ALA A 516 20.26 32.40 4.76
N SER A 517 21.31 33.20 4.84
CA SER A 517 21.43 34.53 5.42
C SER A 517 20.27 35.50 5.16
N GLY A 518 19.87 36.27 6.18
CA GLY A 518 19.19 37.55 5.98
C GLY A 518 18.33 38.02 7.16
N LYS A 519 18.81 39.01 7.91
CA LYS A 519 18.04 39.76 8.92
C LYS A 519 16.75 40.36 8.32
N VAL A 520 15.55 39.99 8.80
CA VAL A 520 14.38 40.91 8.81
C VAL A 520 13.43 40.66 9.99
N ARG A 521 13.28 41.73 10.78
CA ARG A 521 12.22 42.16 11.72
C ARG A 521 11.08 41.21 12.13
N LEU A 522 11.02 41.01 13.46
CA LEU A 522 9.83 40.69 14.24
C LEU A 522 8.65 41.62 13.93
N ARG A 523 7.51 41.05 13.53
CA ARG A 523 6.18 41.64 13.70
C ARG A 523 5.35 40.72 14.58
N LYS A 524 4.98 41.22 15.76
CA LYS A 524 3.93 40.67 16.63
C LYS A 524 2.62 40.65 15.85
N VAL A 525 1.98 39.50 15.76
CA VAL A 525 0.54 39.40 15.51
C VAL A 525 -0.06 38.56 16.63
N GLU A 526 -1.04 39.17 17.26
CA GLU A 526 -1.74 38.74 18.47
C GLU A 526 -2.52 37.44 18.29
N GLU A 527 -2.75 36.83 19.45
CA GLU A 527 -3.51 35.62 19.72
C GLU A 527 -4.83 35.51 18.95
N LYS A 528 -4.98 34.42 18.21
CA LYS A 528 -6.28 33.73 18.08
C LYS A 528 -6.09 32.24 18.35
N LYS A 529 -6.37 31.87 19.61
CA LYS A 529 -6.72 30.50 20.00
C LYS A 529 -7.94 30.05 19.19
N LYS A 530 -7.73 29.15 18.25
CA LYS A 530 -8.67 28.06 17.97
C LYS A 530 -7.89 26.77 18.16
N GLN A 531 -8.36 25.95 19.10
CA GLN A 531 -7.94 24.56 19.26
C GLN A 531 -8.20 23.85 17.93
N GLN A 532 -7.17 23.67 17.11
CA GLN A 532 -7.22 22.68 16.03
C GLN A 532 -6.96 21.34 16.70
N LYS A 533 -8.01 20.51 16.78
CA LYS A 533 -7.87 19.09 17.08
C LYS A 533 -6.87 18.48 16.10
N ALA A 534 -6.05 17.55 16.57
CA ALA A 534 -5.17 16.75 15.72
C ALA A 534 -6.03 16.13 14.60
N ALA A 535 -5.76 16.51 13.35
CA ALA A 535 -6.43 15.92 12.21
C ALA A 535 -5.83 14.53 11.99
N SER A 536 -6.66 13.50 12.15
CA SER A 536 -6.36 12.12 11.75
C SER A 536 -6.03 12.04 10.25
N ALA A 537 -5.41 10.96 9.75
CA ALA A 537 -5.16 10.81 8.30
C ALA A 537 -6.47 10.90 7.47
N THR A 538 -7.57 10.43 8.05
CA THR A 538 -8.94 10.59 7.54
C THR A 538 -9.39 12.05 7.56
N ASP A 539 -9.17 12.80 8.65
CA ASP A 539 -9.49 14.23 8.69
C ASP A 539 -8.64 15.05 7.71
N LEU A 540 -7.37 14.65 7.48
CA LEU A 540 -6.50 15.25 6.49
C LEU A 540 -6.98 14.95 5.07
N MET A 541 -7.46 13.73 4.79
CA MET A 541 -8.09 13.40 3.51
C MET A 541 -9.38 14.19 3.29
N ASP A 542 -10.23 14.32 4.32
CA ASP A 542 -11.44 15.13 4.27
C ASP A 542 -11.12 16.62 4.08
N GLN A 543 -10.08 17.11 4.77
CA GLN A 543 -9.58 18.47 4.61
C GLN A 543 -8.99 18.68 3.21
N ILE A 544 -8.25 17.72 2.67
CA ILE A 544 -7.76 17.75 1.29
C ILE A 544 -8.94 17.82 0.32
N ALA A 545 -9.98 17.00 0.51
CA ALA A 545 -11.16 17.01 -0.35
C ALA A 545 -11.90 18.37 -0.30
N GLU A 546 -12.01 18.97 0.88
CA GLU A 546 -12.62 20.29 1.04
C GLU A 546 -11.76 21.41 0.43
N LEU A 547 -10.44 21.36 0.64
CA LEU A 547 -9.50 22.31 0.04
C LEU A 547 -9.44 22.16 -1.49
N GLU A 548 -9.54 20.94 -2.02
CA GLU A 548 -9.63 20.69 -3.46
C GLU A 548 -10.90 21.32 -4.03
N LYS A 549 -12.03 21.15 -3.36
CA LYS A 549 -13.29 21.78 -3.76
C LYS A 549 -13.18 23.31 -3.74
N GLN A 550 -12.52 23.88 -2.73
CA GLN A 550 -12.26 25.32 -2.65
C GLN A 550 -11.29 25.78 -3.74
N MET A 551 -10.22 25.04 -4.00
CA MET A 551 -9.26 25.29 -5.08
C MET A 551 -9.95 25.33 -6.44
N PHE A 552 -10.82 24.35 -6.73
CA PHE A 552 -11.60 24.33 -7.97
C PHE A 552 -12.60 25.49 -8.05
N ASN A 553 -13.18 25.92 -6.94
CA ASN A 553 -14.03 27.10 -6.90
C ASN A 553 -13.23 28.38 -7.21
N TYR A 554 -12.06 28.57 -6.60
CA TYR A 554 -11.19 29.71 -6.91
C TYR A 554 -10.71 29.71 -8.36
N ALA A 555 -10.42 28.53 -8.92
CA ALA A 555 -10.10 28.40 -10.34
C ALA A 555 -11.30 28.78 -11.24
N ARG A 556 -12.53 28.44 -10.85
CA ARG A 556 -13.76 28.85 -11.55
C ARG A 556 -14.02 30.37 -11.44
N GLU A 557 -13.69 30.96 -10.30
CA GLU A 557 -13.82 32.40 -10.03
C GLU A 557 -12.65 33.23 -10.60
N LEU A 558 -11.71 32.61 -11.32
CA LEU A 558 -10.52 33.23 -11.93
C LEU A 558 -9.52 33.80 -10.91
N GLU A 559 -9.57 33.35 -9.66
CA GLU A 559 -8.62 33.72 -8.60
C GLU A 559 -7.41 32.76 -8.60
N PHE A 560 -6.64 32.76 -9.71
CA PHE A 560 -5.57 31.78 -9.96
C PHE A 560 -4.45 31.76 -8.92
N GLU A 561 -4.10 32.91 -8.34
CA GLU A 561 -3.06 32.98 -7.28
C GLU A 561 -3.49 32.22 -6.02
N LYS A 562 -4.76 32.35 -5.62
CA LYS A 562 -5.29 31.64 -4.45
C LYS A 562 -5.46 30.15 -4.74
N ALA A 563 -5.91 29.81 -5.94
CA ALA A 563 -6.00 28.41 -6.38
C ALA A 563 -4.62 27.75 -6.41
N ALA A 564 -3.58 28.44 -6.91
CA ALA A 564 -2.21 27.92 -6.92
C ALA A 564 -1.66 27.74 -5.49
N SER A 565 -1.89 28.71 -4.59
CA SER A 565 -1.52 28.57 -3.17
C SER A 565 -2.19 27.36 -2.53
N LEU A 566 -3.50 27.19 -2.75
CA LEU A 566 -4.24 26.04 -2.22
C LEU A 566 -3.77 24.71 -2.81
N ARG A 567 -3.38 24.67 -4.08
CA ARG A 567 -2.79 23.47 -4.68
C ARG A 567 -1.49 23.10 -3.99
N ASP A 568 -0.63 24.09 -3.75
CA ASP A 568 0.66 23.86 -3.09
C ASP A 568 0.45 23.42 -1.63
N ASP A 569 -0.57 23.97 -0.95
CA ASP A 569 -1.02 23.52 0.38
C ASP A 569 -1.57 22.09 0.36
N ILE A 570 -2.42 21.74 -0.62
CA ILE A 570 -2.94 20.38 -0.83
C ILE A 570 -1.80 19.41 -1.11
N GLU A 571 -0.81 19.80 -1.91
CA GLU A 571 0.36 18.96 -2.20
C GLU A 571 1.21 18.73 -0.95
N ALA A 572 1.37 19.76 -0.11
CA ALA A 572 2.03 19.64 1.19
C ALA A 572 1.25 18.69 2.12
N LEU A 573 -0.08 18.82 2.20
CA LEU A 573 -0.94 17.94 2.99
C LEU A 573 -0.93 16.49 2.46
N ARG A 574 -0.95 16.28 1.15
CA ARG A 574 -0.83 14.95 0.53
C ARG A 574 0.52 14.31 0.83
N LYS A 575 1.62 15.08 0.78
CA LYS A 575 2.94 14.60 1.22
C LYS A 575 2.95 14.23 2.69
N GLN A 576 2.25 14.97 3.55
CA GLN A 576 2.06 14.61 4.95
C GLN A 576 1.28 13.30 5.09
N VAL A 577 0.18 13.11 4.36
CA VAL A 577 -0.59 11.85 4.36
C VAL A 577 0.28 10.67 3.93
N VAL A 578 1.09 10.82 2.87
CA VAL A 578 2.02 9.78 2.40
C VAL A 578 3.12 9.50 3.42
N ALA A 579 3.57 10.50 4.18
CA ALA A 579 4.54 10.31 5.26
C ALA A 579 3.92 9.69 6.54
N LEU A 580 2.60 9.80 6.70
CA LEU A 580 1.83 9.20 7.80
C LEU A 580 1.38 7.77 7.51
N SER A 581 1.27 7.42 6.23
CA SER A 581 0.93 6.08 5.71
C SER A 581 2.18 5.20 5.66
#